data_AF-A0A2V6Y5Y0-F1
#
_entry.id   AF-A0A2V6Y5Y0-F1
#
_cell.length_a   1.000
_cell.length_b   1.000
_cell.length_c   1.000
_cell.angle_alpha   90.00
_cell.angle_beta   90.00
_cell.angle_gamma   90.00
#
_symmetry.space_group_name_H-M   'P 1'
#
loop_
_entity.id
_entity.type
_entity.pdbx_description
1 polymer ?
#
loop_
_entity_poly.entity_id
_entity_poly.type
_entity_poly.pdbx_seq_one_letter_code
_entity_poly.pdbx_strand_id
1 'polypeptide(L)'
;MGEVETITGVPAYVLRYWESEFKLLRPKKNPAGQRLYRRRDLDLVYRIKTLLYDERLTLEGAKKRLIAESRRSTEQLDLGMRQATYAEALRRIRDRLNTLRGRLTP
;
A
#
# COMPACT_ATOMS: atom_id res chain seq x y z
N MET A 1 -16.96 -15.37 -2.30
CA MET A 1 -15.86 -16.35 -2.12
C MET A 1 -15.50 -17.02 -3.43
N GLY A 2 -16.44 -17.72 -4.09
CA GLY A 2 -16.16 -18.38 -5.38
C GLY A 2 -15.56 -17.47 -6.46
N GLU A 3 -16.06 -16.24 -6.59
CA GLU A 3 -15.49 -15.25 -7.53
C GLU A 3 -14.01 -14.93 -7.26
N VAL A 4 -13.62 -14.82 -5.99
CA VAL A 4 -12.24 -14.50 -5.60
C VAL A 4 -11.32 -15.67 -5.85
N GLU A 5 -11.81 -16.89 -5.64
CA GLU A 5 -11.10 -18.13 -5.98
C GLU A 5 -10.85 -18.22 -7.49
N THR A 6 -11.84 -17.89 -8.32
CA THR A 6 -11.68 -17.83 -9.79
C THR A 6 -10.64 -16.78 -10.21
N ILE A 7 -10.67 -15.59 -9.60
CA ILE A 7 -9.76 -14.48 -9.94
C ILE A 7 -8.31 -14.79 -9.51
N THR A 8 -8.13 -15.30 -8.31
CA THR A 8 -6.79 -15.46 -7.69
C THR A 8 -6.17 -16.84 -7.96
N GLY A 9 -7.00 -17.82 -8.35
CA GLY A 9 -6.61 -19.23 -8.43
C GLY A 9 -6.21 -19.81 -7.08
N VAL A 10 -6.63 -19.19 -5.97
CA VAL A 10 -6.36 -19.65 -4.61
C VAL A 10 -7.64 -20.25 -4.04
N PRO A 11 -7.63 -21.52 -3.60
CA PRO A 11 -8.81 -22.16 -3.09
C PRO A 11 -9.45 -21.42 -1.91
N ALA A 12 -10.78 -21.46 -1.80
CA ALA A 12 -11.49 -20.71 -0.75
C ALA A 12 -11.04 -21.08 0.68
N TYR A 13 -10.65 -22.34 0.94
CA TYR A 13 -10.15 -22.75 2.26
C TYR A 13 -8.77 -22.16 2.56
N VAL A 14 -7.90 -22.01 1.54
CA VAL A 14 -6.59 -21.37 1.68
C VAL A 14 -6.77 -19.88 1.95
N LEU A 15 -7.68 -19.22 1.23
CA LEU A 15 -8.02 -17.81 1.49
C LEU A 15 -8.49 -17.59 2.94
N ARG A 16 -9.37 -18.47 3.45
CA ARG A 16 -9.81 -18.42 4.87
C ARG A 16 -8.66 -18.59 5.84
N TYR A 17 -7.72 -19.49 5.53
CA TYR A 17 -6.53 -19.70 6.35
C TYR A 17 -5.60 -18.47 6.30
N TRP A 18 -5.41 -17.86 5.14
CA TRP A 18 -4.61 -16.65 5.01
C TRP A 18 -5.22 -15.46 5.76
N GLU A 19 -6.55 -15.34 5.81
CA GLU A 19 -7.21 -14.32 6.64
C GLU A 19 -6.88 -14.44 8.14
N SER A 20 -6.71 -15.66 8.66
CA SER A 20 -6.33 -15.86 10.06
C SER A 20 -4.85 -15.60 10.30
N GLU A 21 -4.00 -15.94 9.34
CA GLU A 21 -2.55 -15.79 9.45
C GLU A 21 -2.07 -14.34 9.20
N PHE A 22 -2.60 -13.68 8.17
CA PHE A 22 -2.14 -12.37 7.74
C PHE A 22 -3.06 -11.28 8.25
N LYS A 23 -2.64 -10.59 9.33
CA LYS A 23 -3.41 -9.47 9.92
C LYS A 23 -3.76 -8.34 8.93
N LEU A 24 -2.99 -8.20 7.85
CA LEU A 24 -3.23 -7.22 6.79
C LEU A 24 -4.35 -7.62 5.83
N LEU A 25 -4.67 -8.91 5.73
CA LEU A 25 -5.72 -9.45 4.85
C LEU A 25 -7.02 -9.62 5.66
N ARG A 26 -7.84 -8.56 5.71
CA ARG A 26 -9.09 -8.54 6.48
C ARG A 26 -10.26 -8.06 5.61
N PRO A 27 -10.77 -8.92 4.71
CA PRO A 27 -11.93 -8.57 3.90
C PRO A 27 -13.13 -8.26 4.80
N LYS A 28 -13.90 -7.23 4.44
CA LYS A 28 -15.11 -6.87 5.20
C LYS A 28 -16.18 -7.94 5.02
N LYS A 29 -16.99 -8.14 6.06
CA LYS A 29 -18.20 -8.96 5.97
C LYS A 29 -19.40 -8.07 5.68
N ASN A 30 -20.29 -8.51 4.80
CA ASN A 30 -21.60 -7.89 4.63
C ASN A 30 -22.56 -8.32 5.77
N PRO A 31 -23.76 -7.73 5.90
CA PRO A 31 -24.73 -8.11 6.93
C PRO A 31 -25.14 -9.59 6.89
N ALA A 32 -25.08 -10.22 5.71
CA ALA A 32 -25.33 -11.65 5.53
C ALA A 32 -24.13 -12.55 5.88
N GLY A 33 -23.02 -11.98 6.38
CA GLY A 33 -21.82 -12.72 6.79
C GLY A 33 -20.88 -13.13 5.65
N GLN A 34 -21.19 -12.77 4.40
CA GLN A 34 -20.36 -13.04 3.23
C GLN A 34 -19.17 -12.07 3.18
N ARG A 35 -18.01 -12.57 2.75
CA ARG A 35 -16.80 -11.76 2.65
C ARG A 35 -16.73 -11.03 1.33
N LEU A 36 -16.46 -9.74 1.42
CA LEU A 36 -16.29 -8.84 0.31
C LEU A 36 -14.81 -8.44 0.21
N TYR A 37 -14.11 -9.04 -0.76
CA TYR A 37 -12.74 -8.68 -1.08
C TYR A 37 -12.74 -7.43 -1.94
N ARG A 38 -11.97 -6.44 -1.52
CA ARG A 38 -11.70 -5.23 -2.31
C ARG A 38 -10.46 -5.46 -3.15
N ARG A 39 -10.23 -4.58 -4.12
CA ARG A 39 -9.02 -4.61 -4.96
C ARG A 39 -7.72 -4.74 -4.14
N ARG A 40 -7.58 -3.96 -3.05
CA ARG A 40 -6.42 -4.06 -2.15
C ARG A 40 -6.26 -5.44 -1.49
N ASP A 41 -7.37 -6.10 -1.18
CA ASP A 41 -7.32 -7.46 -0.62
C ASP A 41 -6.85 -8.46 -1.69
N LEU A 42 -7.31 -8.31 -2.94
CA LEU A 42 -6.85 -9.12 -4.07
C LEU A 42 -5.37 -8.92 -4.34
N ASP A 43 -4.91 -7.67 -4.39
CA ASP A 43 -3.48 -7.34 -4.56
C ASP A 43 -2.63 -7.99 -3.46
N LEU A 44 -3.12 -7.96 -2.22
CA LEU A 44 -2.45 -8.61 -1.09
C LEU A 44 -2.45 -10.13 -1.20
N VAL A 45 -3.56 -10.75 -1.65
CA VAL A 45 -3.63 -12.19 -1.92
C VAL A 45 -2.61 -12.60 -2.99
N TYR A 46 -2.50 -11.84 -4.08
CA TYR A 46 -1.48 -12.10 -5.10
C TYR A 46 -0.07 -11.96 -4.53
N ARG A 47 0.18 -10.92 -3.72
CA ARG A 47 1.50 -10.76 -3.09
C ARG A 47 1.83 -11.92 -2.15
N ILE A 48 0.89 -12.34 -1.30
CA ILE A 48 1.06 -13.50 -0.42
C ILE A 48 1.35 -14.75 -1.25
N LYS A 49 0.61 -14.97 -2.35
CA LYS A 49 0.83 -16.10 -3.27
C LYS A 49 2.26 -16.10 -3.81
N THR A 50 2.74 -14.98 -4.35
CA THR A 50 4.12 -14.87 -4.84
C THR A 50 5.15 -15.14 -3.75
N LEU A 51 4.97 -14.57 -2.56
CA LEU A 51 5.90 -14.78 -1.44
C LEU A 51 6.02 -16.26 -1.04
N LEU A 52 4.90 -16.99 -1.03
CA LEU A 52 4.87 -18.37 -0.57
C LEU A 52 5.24 -19.38 -1.67
N TYR A 53 4.73 -19.18 -2.90
CA TYR A 53 4.88 -20.14 -3.98
C TYR A 53 6.10 -19.87 -4.88
N ASP A 54 6.36 -18.60 -5.21
CA ASP A 54 7.42 -18.23 -6.13
C ASP A 54 8.73 -17.97 -5.37
N GLU A 55 8.66 -17.18 -4.29
CA GLU A 55 9.83 -16.83 -3.45
C GLU A 55 10.10 -17.88 -2.36
N ARG A 56 9.26 -18.92 -2.24
CA ARG A 56 9.40 -20.06 -1.31
C ARG A 56 9.61 -19.66 0.15
N LEU A 57 9.05 -18.53 0.57
CA LEU A 57 9.12 -18.10 1.96
C LEU A 57 8.18 -18.95 2.83
N THR A 58 8.56 -19.08 4.10
CA THR A 58 7.64 -19.58 5.13
C THR A 58 6.55 -18.53 5.41
N LEU A 59 5.45 -18.94 6.04
CA LEU A 59 4.38 -18.02 6.47
C LEU A 59 4.93 -16.86 7.30
N GLU A 60 5.83 -17.15 8.25
CA GLU A 60 6.47 -16.13 9.08
C GLU A 60 7.39 -15.20 8.28
N GLY A 61 8.12 -15.75 7.29
CA GLY A 61 8.93 -14.96 6.36
C GLY A 61 8.08 -14.00 5.52
N ALA A 62 6.97 -14.50 4.98
CA ALA A 62 6.02 -13.69 4.20
C ALA A 62 5.39 -12.58 5.06
N LYS A 63 4.97 -12.89 6.30
CA LYS A 63 4.44 -11.87 7.24
C LYS A 63 5.45 -10.75 7.49
N LYS A 64 6.70 -11.10 7.80
CA LYS A 64 7.76 -10.10 8.02
C LYS A 64 8.00 -9.25 6.77
N ARG A 65 8.02 -9.88 5.58
CA ARG A 65 8.23 -9.20 4.31
C ARG A 65 7.12 -8.19 4.00
N LEU A 66 5.85 -8.57 4.17
CA LEU A 66 4.70 -7.69 3.94
C LEU A 66 4.69 -6.48 4.89
N ILE A 67 5.05 -6.68 6.16
CA ILE A 67 5.17 -5.57 7.13
C ILE A 67 6.28 -4.61 6.70
N ALA A 68 7.44 -5.12 6.28
CA ALA A 68 8.55 -4.29 5.81
C ALA A 68 8.18 -3.49 4.54
N GLU A 69 7.46 -4.10 3.61
CA GLU A 69 6.96 -3.42 2.40
C GLU A 69 5.96 -2.30 2.71
N SER A 70 5.04 -2.54 3.65
CA SER A 70 4.09 -1.52 4.11
C SER A 70 4.77 -0.32 4.77
N ARG A 71 5.77 -0.57 5.62
CA ARG A 71 6.58 0.50 6.25
C ARG A 71 7.34 1.32 5.22
N ARG A 72 8.06 0.66 4.30
CA ARG A 72 8.81 1.35 3.24
C ARG A 72 7.91 2.20 2.34
N SER A 73 6.73 1.68 1.99
CA SER A 73 5.76 2.44 1.20
C SER A 73 5.29 3.70 1.92
N THR A 74 5.08 3.61 3.24
CA THR A 74 4.68 4.75 4.08
C THR A 74 5.79 5.79 4.18
N GLU A 75 7.04 5.36 4.38
CA GLU A 75 8.21 6.24 4.43
C GLU A 75 8.43 6.96 3.09
N GLN A 76 8.29 6.26 1.96
CA GLN A 76 8.45 6.86 0.63
C GLN A 76 7.37 7.92 0.35
N LEU A 77 6.14 7.69 0.80
CA LEU A 77 5.05 8.68 0.71
C LEU A 77 5.33 9.92 1.57
N ASP A 78 5.83 9.74 2.81
CA ASP A 78 6.20 10.86 3.69
C ASP A 78 7.34 11.69 3.11
N LEU A 79 8.38 11.03 2.58
CA LEU A 79 9.49 11.71 1.91
C LEU A 79 9.02 12.52 0.69
N GLY A 80 8.15 11.96 -0.14
CA GLY A 80 7.56 12.66 -1.28
C GLY A 80 6.72 13.87 -0.85
N MET A 81 5.93 13.74 0.22
CA MET A 81 5.16 14.84 0.78
C MET A 81 6.05 15.96 1.30
N ARG A 82 7.12 15.63 2.04
CA ARG A 82 8.11 16.61 2.49
C ARG A 82 8.77 17.32 1.31
N GLN A 83 9.18 16.59 0.28
CA GLN A 83 9.76 17.22 -0.91
C GLN A 83 8.80 18.21 -1.58
N ALA A 84 7.52 17.86 -1.68
CA ALA A 84 6.49 18.75 -2.23
C ALA A 84 6.34 20.03 -1.39
N THR A 85 6.31 19.92 -0.06
CA THR A 85 6.20 21.09 0.82
C THR A 85 7.46 21.97 0.77
N TYR A 86 8.65 21.38 0.72
CA TYR A 86 9.90 22.13 0.53
C TYR A 86 9.93 22.84 -0.83
N ALA A 87 9.52 22.17 -1.91
CA ALA A 87 9.45 22.76 -3.24
C ALA A 87 8.49 23.96 -3.28
N GLU A 88 7.34 23.85 -2.63
CA GLU A 88 6.37 24.94 -2.52
C GLU A 88 6.95 26.11 -1.71
N ALA A 89 7.59 25.84 -0.57
CA ALA A 89 8.24 26.86 0.25
C ALA A 89 9.33 27.62 -0.53
N LEU A 90 10.18 26.90 -1.26
CA LEU A 90 11.21 27.48 -2.12
C LEU A 90 10.62 28.33 -3.24
N ARG A 91 9.51 27.90 -3.84
CA ARG A 91 8.78 28.68 -4.86
C ARG A 91 8.28 30.00 -4.28
N ARG A 92 7.64 29.96 -3.11
CA ARG A 92 7.18 31.17 -2.41
C ARG A 92 8.33 32.13 -2.09
N ILE A 93 9.46 31.62 -1.59
CA ILE A 93 10.64 32.44 -1.31
C ILE A 93 11.17 33.09 -2.59
N ARG A 94 11.30 32.30 -3.67
CA ARG A 94 11.77 32.79 -4.98
C ARG A 94 10.85 33.88 -5.53
N ASP A 95 9.55 33.67 -5.50
CA ASP A 95 8.56 34.65 -5.98
C ASP A 95 8.65 35.94 -5.16
N ARG A 96 8.78 35.83 -3.82
CA ARG A 96 8.97 36.98 -2.94
C ARG A 96 10.25 37.76 -3.28
N LEU A 97 11.38 37.08 -3.47
CA LEU A 97 12.64 37.72 -3.85
C LEU A 97 12.54 38.40 -5.21
N ASN A 98 11.88 37.78 -6.19
CA ASN A 98 11.64 38.39 -7.50
C ASN A 98 10.79 39.67 -7.40
N THR A 99 9.73 39.67 -6.58
CA THR A 99 8.92 40.88 -6.36
C THR A 99 9.73 42.00 -5.70
N LEU A 100 10.61 41.70 -4.74
CA LEU A 100 11.47 42.70 -4.11
C LEU A 100 12.51 43.24 -5.09
N ARG A 101 13.13 42.37 -5.89
CA ARG A 101 14.10 42.78 -6.92
C ARG A 101 13.48 43.71 -7.95
N GLY A 102 12.27 43.40 -8.44
CA GLY A 102 11.56 44.24 -9.40
C GLY A 102 11.19 45.63 -8.87
N ARG A 103 11.09 45.81 -7.55
CA ARG A 103 10.86 47.13 -6.91
C ARG A 103 12.14 47.96 -6.75
N LEU A 104 13.31 47.34 -6.84
CA LEU A 104 14.62 47.97 -6.69
C LEU A 104 15.30 48.26 -8.03
N THR A 105 14.63 47.96 -9.15
CA THR A 105 15.12 48.29 -10.49
C THR A 105 14.30 49.50 -10.97
N PRO A 106 14.92 50.68 -11.19
CA PRO A 106 14.24 51.89 -11.64
C PRO A 106 13.76 51.81 -13.09
#